data_AF-A0A2H9TNP9-F1
#
_entry.id   AF-A0A2H9TNP9-F1
#
_cell.length_a   1.000
_cell.length_b   1.000
_cell.length_c   1.000
_cell.angle_alpha   90.00
_cell.angle_beta   90.00
_cell.angle_gamma   90.00
#
_symmetry.space_group_name_H-M   'P 1'
#
loop_
_entity.id
_entity.type
_entity.pdbx_description
1 polymer ?
#
loop_
_entity_poly.entity_id
_entity_poly.type
_entity_poly.pdbx_seq_one_letter_code
_entity_poly.pdbx_strand_id
1 'polypeptide(L)' 'MPTNSNMSIPRNFRLLEELENGEKGIGDGSISYGLAAGDDITLTHWNATVLGPPFVRSDSWLIVECARK' A
#
# COMPACT_ATOMS: atom_id res chain seq x y z
N MET A 1 -19.21 13.47 -31.27
CA MET A 1 -18.22 13.62 -30.18
C MET A 1 -17.57 12.26 -29.98
N PRO A 2 -16.23 12.14 -29.91
CA PRO A 2 -15.63 10.85 -29.65
C PRO A 2 -15.98 10.44 -28.20
N THR A 3 -16.78 9.38 -28.07
CA THR A 3 -17.03 8.67 -26.82
C THR A 3 -15.80 7.81 -26.55
N ASN A 4 -14.77 8.39 -25.93
CA ASN A 4 -13.52 7.66 -25.77
C ASN A 4 -13.68 6.56 -24.72
N SER A 5 -13.57 5.35 -25.22
CA SER A 5 -13.66 4.07 -24.56
C SER A 5 -12.42 3.88 -23.68
N ASN A 6 -12.62 3.52 -22.42
CA ASN A 6 -11.58 3.00 -21.52
C ASN A 6 -10.43 3.98 -21.22
N MET A 7 -10.70 5.03 -20.42
CA MET A 7 -9.66 5.81 -19.75
C MET A 7 -8.93 4.91 -18.74
N SER A 8 -7.89 4.21 -19.20
CA SER A 8 -7.02 3.42 -18.34
C SER A 8 -6.15 4.38 -17.53
N ILE A 9 -6.41 4.46 -16.23
CA ILE A 9 -5.59 5.26 -15.31
C ILE A 9 -4.17 4.68 -15.30
N PRO A 10 -3.14 5.51 -15.55
CA PRO A 10 -1.75 5.05 -15.51
C PRO A 10 -1.43 4.43 -14.15
N ARG A 11 -0.67 3.33 -14.15
CA ARG A 11 -0.31 2.57 -12.94
C ARG A 11 0.13 3.47 -11.79
N ASN A 12 0.96 4.46 -12.07
CA ASN A 12 1.54 5.34 -11.05
C ASN A 12 0.48 6.18 -10.33
N PHE A 13 -0.59 6.60 -11.00
CA PHE A 13 -1.68 7.34 -10.34
C PHE A 13 -2.43 6.48 -9.32
N ARG A 14 -2.67 5.20 -9.63
CA ARG A 14 -3.27 4.26 -8.67
C ARG A 14 -2.33 4.01 -7.49
N LEU A 15 -1.03 3.86 -7.75
CA LEU A 15 -0.03 3.66 -6.69
C LEU A 15 0.13 4.89 -5.79
N LEU A 16 0.00 6.10 -6.33
CA LEU A 16 0.00 7.33 -5.53
C LEU A 16 -1.23 7.43 -4.63
N GLU A 17 -2.41 7.05 -5.14
CA GLU A 17 -3.64 6.97 -4.33
C GLU A 17 -3.49 5.95 -3.18
N GLU A 18 -2.90 4.78 -3.47
CA GLU A 18 -2.59 3.78 -2.45
C GLU A 18 -1.57 4.29 -1.42
N LEU A 19 -0.56 5.07 -1.85
CA LEU A 19 0.43 5.64 -0.94
C LEU A 19 -0.24 6.62 0.03
N GLU A 20 -1.11 7.49 -0.50
CA GLU A 20 -1.83 8.47 0.30
C GLU A 20 -2.78 7.79 1.31
N ASN A 21 -3.44 6.70 0.91
CA ASN A 21 -4.27 5.88 1.80
C ASN A 21 -3.43 5.14 2.85
N GLY A 22 -2.25 4.66 2.48
CA GLY A 22 -1.28 4.05 3.40
C GLY A 22 -0.78 5.03 4.46
N GLU A 23 -0.45 6.26 4.07
CA GLU A 23 0.00 7.32 4.98
C GLU A 23 -1.12 7.87 5.89
N LYS A 24 -2.35 7.95 5.37
CA LYS A 24 -3.53 8.33 6.18
C LYS A 24 -3.95 7.23 7.15
N GLY A 25 -3.50 6.00 6.93
CA GLY A 25 -3.84 4.83 7.72
C GLY A 25 -5.18 4.22 7.28
N ILE A 26 -5.21 2.88 7.22
CA ILE A 26 -6.40 2.14 6.80
C ILE A 26 -7.17 1.64 8.01
N GLY A 27 -8.45 2.01 8.09
CA GLY A 27 -9.43 1.41 8.99
C GLY A 27 -9.05 1.50 10.47
N ASP A 28 -8.91 0.33 11.11
CA ASP A 28 -8.65 0.16 12.53
C ASP A 28 -7.15 0.25 12.91
N GLY A 29 -6.28 0.54 11.94
CA GLY A 29 -4.84 0.61 12.13
C GLY A 29 -4.17 -0.76 12.26
N SER A 30 -4.90 -1.86 12.02
CA SER A 30 -4.34 -3.21 12.04
C SER A 30 -3.45 -3.50 10.83
N ILE A 31 -3.56 -2.71 9.77
CA ILE A 31 -2.76 -2.84 8.55
C ILE A 31 -2.22 -1.45 8.17
N SER A 32 -0.90 -1.36 8.01
CA SER A 32 -0.24 -0.17 7.46
C SER A 32 0.66 -0.59 6.31
N TYR A 33 0.78 0.26 5.29
CA TYR A 33 1.72 0.03 4.20
C TYR A 33 2.22 1.34 3.60
N GLY A 34 3.41 1.31 3.02
CA GLY A 34 4.04 2.47 2.41
C GLY A 34 5.25 2.06 1.58
N LEU A 35 5.94 3.04 1.00
CA LEU A 35 7.16 2.78 0.24
C LEU A 35 8.27 2.26 1.15
N ALA A 36 9.02 1.27 0.66
CA ALA A 36 10.22 0.78 1.35
C ALA A 36 11.34 1.83 1.33
N ALA A 37 11.41 2.64 0.27
CA ALA A 37 12.34 3.75 0.11
C ALA A 37 11.58 5.02 -0.31
N GLY A 38 11.66 6.08 0.48
CA GLY A 38 10.90 7.32 0.25
C GLY A 38 11.36 8.13 -0.97
N ASP A 39 12.55 7.83 -1.50
CA ASP A 39 13.09 8.38 -2.74
C ASP A 39 12.72 7.56 -3.99
N ASP A 40 12.02 6.44 -3.84
CA ASP A 40 11.60 5.59 -4.96
C ASP A 40 10.41 6.22 -5.72
N ILE A 41 10.74 7.07 -6.70
CA ILE A 41 9.77 7.68 -7.63
C ILE A 41 9.04 6.65 -8.52
N THR A 42 9.55 5.42 -8.61
CA THR A 42 8.95 4.38 -9.44
C THR A 42 7.84 3.62 -8.71
N LEU A 43 7.67 3.88 -7.40
CA LEU A 43 6.68 3.26 -6.53
C LEU A 43 6.73 1.72 -6.64
N THR A 44 7.93 1.16 -6.67
CA THR A 44 8.15 -0.26 -6.98
C THR A 44 8.21 -1.09 -5.71
N HIS A 45 8.90 -0.60 -4.69
CA HIS A 45 9.11 -1.33 -3.44
C HIS A 45 8.20 -0.82 -2.34
N TRP A 46 7.40 -1.74 -1.78
CA TRP A 46 6.44 -1.43 -0.73
C TRP A 46 6.67 -2.32 0.47
N ASN A 47 6.51 -1.75 1.65
CA ASN A 47 6.52 -2.45 2.91
C ASN A 47 5.13 -2.38 3.54
N ALA A 48 4.63 -3.49 4.06
CA ALA A 48 3.35 -3.56 4.76
C ALA A 48 3.54 -4.19 6.15
N THR A 49 2.94 -3.61 7.17
CA THR A 49 2.85 -4.18 8.51
C THR A 49 1.42 -4.65 8.75
N VAL A 50 1.28 -5.89 9.18
CA VAL A 50 0.00 -6.44 9.63
C VAL A 50 0.10 -6.77 11.11
N LEU A 51 -0.72 -6.10 11.91
CA LEU A 51 -0.91 -6.41 13.31
C LEU A 51 -1.79 -7.66 13.44
N GLY A 52 -1.27 -8.66 14.14
CA GLY A 52 -2.03 -9.88 14.43
C GLY A 52 -3.24 -9.61 15.35
N PRO A 53 -4.28 -10.48 15.30
CA PRO A 53 -5.45 -10.32 16.15
C PRO A 53 -5.08 -10.32 17.65
N PRO A 54 -5.78 -9.55 18.49
CA PRO A 54 -5.40 -9.29 19.89
C PRO A 54 -5.34 -10.55 20.79
N PHE A 55 -5.88 -11.69 20.33
CA PHE A 55 -5.88 -12.96 21.05
C PHE A 55 -4.67 -13.87 20.74
N VAL A 56 -3.88 -13.55 19.72
CA VAL A 56 -2.58 -14.19 19.49
C VAL A 56 -1.53 -13.20 19.97
N ARG A 57 -0.83 -13.54 21.07
CA ARG A 57 0.27 -12.81 21.73
C ARG A 57 0.47 -11.34 21.29
N SER A 58 0.38 -10.42 22.25
CA SER A 58 0.46 -8.95 22.12
C SER A 58 1.59 -8.35 21.25
N ASP A 59 2.56 -9.15 20.81
CA ASP A 59 3.73 -8.76 20.00
C ASP A 59 3.80 -9.48 18.63
N SER A 60 2.68 -10.01 18.12
CA SER A 60 2.63 -10.69 16.82
C SER A 60 2.47 -9.69 15.66
N TRP A 61 3.47 -8.86 15.37
CA TRP A 61 3.51 -8.05 14.15
C TRP A 61 4.24 -8.81 13.06
N LEU A 62 3.66 -8.87 11.86
CA LEU A 62 4.31 -9.43 10.68
C LEU A 62 4.61 -8.29 9.71
N ILE A 63 5.89 -8.16 9.35
CA ILE A 63 6.30 -7.33 8.22
C ILE A 63 6.21 -8.17 6.96
N VAL A 64 5.36 -7.71 6.06
CA VAL A 64 5.21 -8.24 4.71
C VAL A 64 5.88 -7.25 3.78
N GLU A 65 7.09 -7.58 3.34
CA GLU A 65 7.71 -6.87 2.22
C GLU A 65 7.03 -7.31 0.92
N CYS A 66 6.44 -6.36 0.21
CA CYS A 66 5.91 -6.59 -1.12
C CYS A 66 7.07 -6.48 -2.13
N ALA A 67 7.91 -7.50 -2.17
CA ALA A 67 8.85 -7.71 -3.27
C ALA A 67 8.08 -8.41 -4.40
N ARG A 68 7.63 -7.63 -5.39
CA ARG A 68 6.99 -8.18 -6.58
C ARG A 68 7.94 -9.19 -7.25
N LYS A 69 7.44 -10.40 -7.51
CA LYS A 69 8.07 -11.36 -8.45
C LYS A 69 8.35 -10.70 -9.79
#